data_AF-A0A6M4P5N1-F1
#
_entry.id   AF-A0A6M4P5N1-F1
#
_cell.length_a   1.000
_cell.length_b   1.000
_cell.length_c   1.000
_cell.angle_alpha   90.00
_cell.angle_beta   90.00
_cell.angle_gamma   90.00
#
_symmetry.space_group_name_H-M   'P 1'
#
loop_
_entity.id
_entity.type
_entity.pdbx_description
1 polymer ?
#
loop_
_entity_poly.entity_id
_entity_poly.type
_entity_poly.pdbx_seq_one_letter_code
_entity_poly.pdbx_strand_id
1 'polypeptide(L)'
;MKIGSVIKKCRKLRNMTQLQVSTLADVSESYLSLIEKDKRQPTLSNLESIANALQIPVSILVFLAAKQESISEITETQIESLTKTIYSMIEA
;
A
#
# COMPACT_ATOMS: atom_id res chain seq x y z
N MET A 1 13.09 4.39 1.01
CA MET A 1 11.81 3.76 0.62
C MET A 1 10.74 4.85 0.58
N LYS A 2 10.03 5.04 -0.54
CA LYS A 2 8.96 6.06 -0.64
C LYS A 2 7.60 5.45 -0.29
N ILE A 3 7.45 5.02 0.95
CA ILE A 3 6.22 4.34 1.42
C ILE A 3 5.02 5.30 1.42
N GLY A 4 5.25 6.59 1.67
CA GLY A 4 4.22 7.62 1.67
C GLY A 4 3.55 7.79 0.32
N SER A 5 4.33 7.86 -0.76
CA SER A 5 3.78 7.96 -2.12
C SER A 5 2.97 6.72 -2.52
N VAL A 6 3.36 5.53 -2.06
CA VAL A 6 2.62 4.28 -2.28
C VAL A 6 1.28 4.30 -1.53
N ILE A 7 1.28 4.67 -0.24
CA ILE A 7 0.04 4.83 0.55
C ILE A 7 -0.93 5.77 -0.17
N LYS A 8 -0.43 6.93 -0.62
CA LYS A 8 -1.22 7.92 -1.36
C LYS A 8 -1.82 7.34 -2.65
N LYS A 9 -1.02 6.55 -3.39
CA LYS A 9 -1.47 5.91 -4.65
C LYS A 9 -2.57 4.89 -4.37
N CYS A 10 -2.36 3.99 -3.40
CA CYS A 10 -3.36 3.01 -2.97
C CYS A 10 -4.66 3.67 -2.50
N ARG A 11 -4.57 4.73 -1.69
CA ARG A 11 -5.73 5.50 -1.24
C ARG A 11 -6.55 6.06 -2.40
N LYS A 12 -5.88 6.68 -3.38
CA LYS A 12 -6.55 7.23 -4.57
C LYS A 12 -7.21 6.13 -5.41
N LEU A 13 -6.56 4.98 -5.60
CA LEU A 13 -7.14 3.83 -6.31
C LEU A 13 -8.38 3.26 -5.60
N ARG A 14 -8.46 3.39 -4.27
CA ARG A 14 -9.63 3.06 -3.46
C ARG A 14 -10.71 4.15 -3.43
N ASN A 15 -10.50 5.28 -4.10
CA ASN A 15 -11.38 6.46 -4.07
C ASN A 15 -11.66 7.00 -2.66
N MET A 16 -10.69 6.91 -1.75
CA MET A 16 -10.85 7.38 -0.37
C MET A 16 -10.18 8.74 -0.13
N THR A 17 -10.76 9.58 0.72
CA THR A 17 -10.16 10.84 1.18
C THR A 17 -9.12 10.58 2.28
N GLN A 18 -8.26 11.57 2.57
CA GLN A 18 -7.32 11.47 3.70
C GLN A 18 -8.09 11.32 5.02
N LEU A 19 -9.14 12.13 5.22
CA LEU A 19 -10.04 12.02 6.36
C LEU A 19 -10.63 10.61 6.55
N GLN A 20 -11.10 9.95 5.47
CA GLN A 20 -11.67 8.61 5.57
C GLN A 20 -10.65 7.58 6.05
N VAL A 21 -9.45 7.58 5.44
CA VAL A 21 -8.40 6.62 5.82
C VAL A 21 -7.87 6.92 7.21
N SER A 22 -7.65 8.19 7.56
CA SER A 22 -7.14 8.55 8.88
C SER A 22 -8.10 8.17 10.00
N THR A 23 -9.41 8.34 9.75
CA THR A 23 -10.47 7.93 10.69
C THR A 23 -10.45 6.41 10.90
N LEU A 24 -10.39 5.64 9.81
CA LEU A 24 -10.37 4.16 9.88
C LEU A 24 -9.07 3.60 10.47
N ALA A 25 -7.95 4.30 10.28
CA ALA A 25 -6.64 3.90 10.77
C ALA A 25 -6.35 4.40 12.21
N ASP A 26 -7.30 5.11 12.84
CA ASP A 26 -7.14 5.77 14.14
C ASP A 26 -5.88 6.65 14.23
N VAL A 27 -5.69 7.49 13.20
CA VAL A 27 -4.62 8.50 13.16
C VAL A 27 -5.17 9.85 12.77
N SER A 28 -4.44 10.94 13.04
CA SER A 28 -4.87 12.26 12.60
C SER A 28 -4.71 12.44 11.10
N GLU A 29 -5.64 13.17 10.47
CA GLU A 29 -5.57 13.48 9.03
C GLU A 29 -4.27 14.20 8.66
N SER A 30 -3.80 15.11 9.52
CA SER A 30 -2.53 15.81 9.34
C SER A 30 -1.34 14.86 9.37
N TYR A 31 -1.34 13.88 10.28
CA TYR A 31 -0.30 12.85 10.34
C TYR A 31 -0.29 11.99 9.07
N LEU A 32 -1.44 11.52 8.61
CA LEU A 32 -1.55 10.80 7.34
C LEU A 32 -1.07 11.65 6.16
N SER A 33 -1.40 12.95 6.12
CA SER A 33 -0.96 13.88 5.09
C SER A 33 0.57 14.04 5.07
N LEU A 34 1.21 14.09 6.24
CA LEU A 34 2.68 14.12 6.35
C LEU A 34 3.31 12.81 5.91
N ILE A 35 2.71 11.67 6.24
CA ILE A 35 3.16 10.35 5.75
C ILE A 35 3.08 10.30 4.23
N GLU A 36 1.93 10.65 3.64
CA GLU A 36 1.73 10.59 2.18
C GLU A 36 2.64 11.52 1.36
N LYS A 37 3.25 12.51 2.02
CA LYS A 37 4.24 13.42 1.44
C LYS A 37 5.69 12.98 1.71
N ASP A 38 5.88 11.78 2.29
CA ASP A 38 7.16 11.24 2.77
C ASP A 38 7.88 12.21 3.75
N LYS A 39 7.10 13.04 4.48
CA LYS A 39 7.63 13.99 5.48
C LYS A 39 7.67 13.41 6.89
N ARG A 40 6.98 12.29 7.12
CA ARG A 40 7.01 11.56 8.39
C ARG A 40 6.96 10.06 8.13
N GLN A 41 7.79 9.31 8.84
CA GLN A 41 7.72 7.85 8.78
C GLN A 41 6.67 7.33 9.76
N PRO A 42 5.78 6.41 9.33
CA PRO A 42 4.91 5.69 10.23
C PRO A 42 5.70 4.67 11.06
N THR A 43 5.23 4.37 12.27
CA THR A 43 5.63 3.15 12.97
C THR A 43 5.04 1.93 12.24
N LEU A 44 5.52 0.72 12.55
CA LEU A 44 4.94 -0.51 11.97
C LEU A 44 3.44 -0.61 12.29
N SER A 45 3.05 -0.36 13.55
CA SER A 45 1.64 -0.38 13.96
C SER A 45 0.78 0.64 13.19
N ASN A 46 1.26 1.88 13.00
CA ASN A 46 0.53 2.86 12.19
C ASN A 46 0.44 2.44 10.73
N LEU A 47 1.50 1.83 10.19
CA LEU A 47 1.51 1.33 8.82
C LEU A 47 0.51 0.17 8.64
N GLU A 48 0.41 -0.73 9.61
CA GLU A 48 -0.60 -1.81 9.65
C GLU A 48 -2.02 -1.25 9.73
N SER A 49 -2.28 -0.28 10.61
CA SER A 49 -3.60 0.38 10.70
C SER A 49 -3.99 1.07 9.40
N ILE A 50 -3.05 1.78 8.74
CA ILE A 50 -3.27 2.40 7.43
C ILE A 50 -3.53 1.34 6.35
N ALA A 51 -2.78 0.23 6.35
CA ALA A 51 -2.98 -0.86 5.40
C ALA A 51 -4.38 -1.49 5.56
N ASN A 52 -4.79 -1.74 6.80
CA ASN A 52 -6.11 -2.26 7.14
C ASN A 52 -7.22 -1.29 6.71
N ALA A 53 -7.07 0.01 6.96
CA ALA A 53 -8.00 1.05 6.51
C ALA A 53 -8.13 1.10 4.98
N LEU A 54 -7.05 0.82 4.25
CA LEU A 54 -7.02 0.73 2.79
C LEU A 54 -7.49 -0.64 2.25
N GLN A 55 -7.81 -1.58 3.14
CA GLN A 55 -8.18 -2.96 2.81
C GLN A 55 -7.12 -3.63 1.92
N ILE A 56 -5.87 -3.55 2.34
CA ILE A 56 -4.73 -4.22 1.69
C ILE A 56 -3.77 -4.78 2.75
N PRO A 57 -3.13 -5.93 2.51
CA PRO A 57 -2.09 -6.42 3.42
C PRO A 57 -0.91 -5.44 3.50
N VAL A 58 -0.37 -5.22 4.70
CA VAL A 58 0.78 -4.32 4.92
C VAL A 58 2.01 -4.74 4.09
N SER A 59 2.18 -6.05 3.87
CA SER A 59 3.23 -6.62 3.02
C SER A 59 3.17 -6.09 1.58
N ILE A 60 1.98 -5.83 1.04
CA ILE A 60 1.81 -5.25 -0.30
C ILE A 60 2.31 -3.80 -0.33
N LEU A 61 1.99 -3.00 0.68
CA LEU A 61 2.51 -1.62 0.77
C LEU A 61 4.04 -1.60 0.84
N VAL A 62 4.63 -2.48 1.66
CA VAL A 62 6.08 -2.61 1.79
C VAL A 62 6.71 -3.07 0.48
N PHE A 63 6.15 -4.10 -0.16
CA PHE A 63 6.60 -4.60 -1.45
C PHE A 63 6.59 -3.51 -2.54
N LEU A 64 5.48 -2.79 -2.67
CA LEU A 64 5.32 -1.71 -3.65
C LEU A 64 6.30 -0.56 -3.39
N ALA A 65 6.59 -0.26 -2.13
CA ALA A 65 7.53 0.81 -1.78
C ALA A 65 9.00 0.39 -1.92
N ALA A 66 9.28 -0.90 -1.77
CA ALA A 66 10.59 -1.50 -2.04
C ALA A 66 10.89 -1.57 -3.55
N LYS A 67 9.86 -1.70 -4.40
CA LYS A 67 10.00 -1.54 -5.85
C LYS A 67 10.31 -0.08 -6.20
N GLN A 68 11.55 0.19 -6.62
CA GLN A 68 11.91 1.40 -7.35
C GLN A 68 11.29 1.29 -8.77
N GLU A 69 10.52 2.29 -9.21
CA GLU A 69 9.75 2.30 -10.48
C GLU A 69 10.59 1.85 -11.70
N SER A 70 10.09 1.10 -12.68
CA SER A 70 8.77 1.12 -13.32
C SER A 70 8.20 -0.29 -13.57
N ILE A 71 6.87 -0.44 -13.53
CA ILE A 71 6.21 -1.47 -14.34
C ILE A 71 6.11 -0.82 -15.73
N SER A 72 7.18 -0.93 -16.51
CA SER A 72 7.21 -0.37 -17.88
C SER A 72 6.37 -1.23 -18.82
N GLU A 73 6.21 -2.52 -18.51
CA GLU A 73 5.34 -3.49 -19.17
C GLU A 73 5.29 -4.70 -18.22
N ILE A 74 4.12 -5.33 -18.09
CA ILE A 74 4.06 -6.63 -17.40
C ILE A 74 4.55 -7.66 -18.41
N THR A 75 5.66 -8.34 -18.13
CA THR A 75 6.14 -9.41 -19.00
C THR A 75 5.28 -10.65 -18.83
N GLU A 76 5.15 -11.45 -19.89
CA GLU A 76 4.42 -12.73 -19.87
C GLU A 76 4.85 -13.62 -18.69
N THR A 77 6.15 -13.63 -18.40
CA THR A 77 6.75 -14.34 -17.27
C THR A 77 6.30 -13.84 -15.89
N GLN A 78 6.00 -12.54 -15.75
CA GLN A 78 5.46 -11.98 -14.52
C GLN A 78 3.99 -12.34 -14.31
N ILE A 79 3.21 -12.41 -15.38
CA ILE A 79 1.81 -12.90 -15.35
C ILE A 79 1.80 -14.35 -14.89
N GLU A 80 2.69 -15.16 -15.45
CA GLU A 80 2.75 -16.60 -15.18
C GLU A 80 3.16 -16.90 -13.72
N SER A 81 4.13 -16.14 -13.19
CA SER A 81 4.55 -16.23 -11.79
C SER A 81 3.44 -15.81 -10.82
N LEU A 82 2.75 -14.70 -11.12
CA LEU A 82 1.62 -14.23 -10.31
C LEU A 82 0.46 -15.23 -10.33
N THR A 83 0.17 -15.81 -11.50
CA THR A 83 -0.88 -16.82 -11.67
C THR A 83 -0.62 -18.06 -10.82
N LYS A 84 0.61 -18.58 -10.83
CA LYS A 84 1.01 -19.71 -9.96
C LYS A 84 0.87 -19.37 -8.47
N THR A 85 1.25 -18.15 -8.08
CA THR A 85 1.12 -17.69 -6.70
C THR A 85 -0.35 -17.66 -6.29
N ILE A 86 -1.24 -17.10 -7.12
CA ILE A 86 -2.69 -17.07 -6.87
C ILE A 86 -3.26 -18.49 -6.72
N TYR A 87 -2.90 -19.43 -7.60
CA TYR A 87 -3.36 -20.82 -7.49
C TYR A 87 -2.92 -21.47 -6.17
N SER A 88 -1.67 -21.26 -5.75
CA SER A 88 -1.18 -21.79 -4.47
C SER A 88 -1.89 -21.22 -3.24
N MET A 89 -2.55 -20.06 -3.35
CA MET A 89 -3.33 -19.45 -2.27
C MET A 89 -4.81 -19.92 -2.27
N ILE A 90 -5.28 -20.57 -3.33
CA ILE A 90 -6.64 -21.14 -3.44
C ILE A 90 -6.63 -22.63 -3.04
N GLU A 91 -5.53 -23.33 -3.31
CA GLU A 91 -5.38 -24.76 -3.01
C GLU A 91 -4.95 -25.05 -1.55
N ALA A 92 -4.70 -24.02 -0.74
CA ALA A 92 -4.36 -24.12 0.68
C ALA A 92 -5.52 -23.67 1.58
#